data_AF-A0A0F9RYJ0-F1
#
_entry.id   AF-A0A0F9RYJ0-F1
#
_cell.length_a   1.000
_cell.length_b   1.000
_cell.length_c   1.000
_cell.angle_alpha   90.00
_cell.angle_beta   90.00
_cell.angle_gamma   90.00
#
_symmetry.space_group_name_H-M   'P 1'
#
loop_
_entity.id
_entity.type
_entity.pdbx_description
1 polymer ?
#
loop_
_entity_poly.entity_id
_entity_poly.type
_entity_poly.pdbx_seq_one_letter_code
_entity_poly.pdbx_strand_id
1 'polypeptide(L)'
;MAQYVIQRKSLRTIREETGLGINTIKRWLRKHGIETRQDDEVVRSQKGHKLSANPKWKGKYNNTGYNYIYNPEHPNASPSGYISESRFVAEELVGRVLSIDEFVHHIDMDKTNNLKDNLYISQQRAHKNIHASFNRLCKELMIRGIVTFNKESESYGC
;
A
#
# COMPACT_ATOMS: atom_id res chain seq x y z
N MET A 1 -18.26 -0.08 28.37
CA MET A 1 -16.78 -0.01 28.33
C MET A 1 -16.32 0.01 26.88
N ALA A 2 -15.47 0.97 26.51
CA ALA A 2 -15.18 1.35 25.13
C ALA A 2 -14.27 0.32 24.40
N GLN A 3 -14.88 -0.68 23.77
CA GLN A 3 -14.21 -1.66 22.90
C GLN A 3 -13.42 -1.02 21.74
N TYR A 4 -13.83 0.17 21.27
CA TYR A 4 -13.22 0.84 20.11
C TYR A 4 -11.81 1.40 20.39
N VAL A 5 -11.58 1.97 21.56
CA VAL A 5 -10.30 2.62 21.91
C VAL A 5 -9.30 1.61 22.48
N ILE A 6 -9.77 0.67 23.33
CA ILE A 6 -8.90 -0.25 24.07
C ILE A 6 -8.56 -1.51 23.27
N GLN A 7 -9.49 -2.03 22.44
CA GLN A 7 -9.30 -3.30 21.72
C GLN A 7 -8.96 -3.12 20.22
N ARG A 8 -8.81 -1.87 19.75
CA ARG A 8 -8.52 -1.52 18.35
C ARG A 8 -9.45 -2.16 17.30
N LYS A 9 -10.67 -2.57 17.66
CA LYS A 9 -11.61 -3.23 16.73
C LYS A 9 -12.14 -2.27 15.67
N SER A 10 -12.26 -2.77 14.43
CA SER A 10 -12.83 -2.01 13.32
C SER A 10 -14.34 -1.83 13.47
N LEU A 11 -14.92 -0.79 12.83
CA LEU A 11 -16.38 -0.59 12.79
C LEU A 11 -17.13 -1.79 12.18
N ARG A 12 -16.47 -2.55 11.30
CA ARG A 12 -17.01 -3.76 10.69
C ARG A 12 -17.11 -4.91 11.69
N THR A 13 -16.07 -5.10 12.50
CA THR A 13 -16.04 -6.09 13.57
C THR A 13 -17.13 -5.78 14.61
N ILE A 14 -17.29 -4.49 14.96
CA ILE A 14 -18.36 -4.07 15.88
C ILE A 14 -19.75 -4.35 15.29
N ARG A 15 -19.96 -4.09 13.99
CA ARG A 15 -21.22 -4.46 13.32
C ARG A 15 -21.51 -5.96 13.40
N GLU A 16 -20.51 -6.80 13.16
CA GLU A 16 -20.67 -8.27 13.17
C GLU A 16 -20.96 -8.80 14.59
N GLU A 17 -20.34 -8.20 15.61
CA GLU A 17 -20.57 -8.57 17.02
C GLU A 17 -21.89 -8.04 17.58
N THR A 18 -22.28 -6.81 17.23
CA THR A 18 -23.47 -6.16 17.81
C THR A 18 -24.72 -6.29 16.94
N GLY A 19 -24.59 -6.72 15.68
CA GLY A 19 -25.67 -6.76 14.69
C GLY A 19 -26.23 -5.39 14.29
N LEU A 20 -25.60 -4.29 14.72
CA LEU A 20 -26.10 -2.93 14.51
C LEU A 20 -25.55 -2.35 13.21
N GLY A 21 -26.37 -1.57 12.50
CA GLY A 21 -25.94 -0.84 11.31
C GLY A 21 -24.78 0.11 11.60
N ILE A 22 -23.84 0.23 10.65
CA ILE A 22 -22.62 1.05 10.78
C ILE A 22 -22.92 2.51 11.14
N ASN A 23 -24.00 3.07 10.59
CA ASN A 23 -24.43 4.44 10.88
C ASN A 23 -24.95 4.61 12.32
N THR A 24 -25.58 3.57 12.86
CA THR A 24 -26.02 3.52 14.26
C THR A 24 -24.81 3.51 15.19
N ILE A 25 -23.79 2.70 14.87
CA ILE A 25 -22.53 2.64 15.61
C ILE A 25 -21.82 3.99 15.58
N LYS A 26 -21.65 4.61 14.40
CA LYS A 26 -21.05 5.95 14.26
C LYS A 26 -21.81 7.02 15.06
N ARG A 27 -23.15 6.98 15.03
CA ARG A 27 -24.00 7.90 15.82
C ARG A 27 -23.77 7.71 17.31
N TRP A 28 -23.63 6.47 17.77
CA TRP A 28 -23.36 6.14 19.17
C TRP A 28 -21.97 6.60 19.60
N LEU A 29 -20.93 6.33 18.80
CA LEU A 29 -19.56 6.77 19.07
C LEU A 29 -19.49 8.30 19.21
N ARG A 30 -20.11 9.04 18.29
CA ARG A 30 -20.19 10.51 18.36
C ARG A 30 -21.00 11.00 19.56
N LYS A 31 -22.14 10.36 19.86
CA LYS A 31 -22.99 10.73 21.01
C LYS A 31 -22.28 10.54 22.35
N HIS A 32 -21.39 9.56 22.44
CA HIS A 32 -20.63 9.26 23.65
C HIS A 32 -19.21 9.88 23.63
N GLY A 33 -18.92 10.80 22.71
CA GLY A 33 -17.66 11.53 22.67
C GLY A 33 -16.44 10.67 22.33
N ILE A 34 -16.64 9.51 21.71
CA ILE A 34 -15.56 8.62 21.30
C ILE A 34 -15.11 9.08 19.91
N GLU A 35 -13.91 9.67 19.85
CA GLU A 35 -13.28 10.05 18.58
C GLU A 35 -13.14 8.81 17.69
N THR A 36 -13.71 8.90 16.49
CA THR A 36 -13.48 7.92 15.43
C THR A 36 -12.15 8.25 14.77
N ARG A 37 -11.32 7.23 14.52
CA ARG A 37 -10.07 7.41 13.76
C ARG A 37 -10.38 8.15 12.45
N GLN A 38 -9.53 9.10 12.06
CA GLN A 38 -9.65 9.72 10.75
C GLN A 38 -9.53 8.63 9.65
N ASP A 39 -10.20 8.84 8.53
CA ASP A 39 -10.42 7.88 7.43
C ASP A 39 -9.12 7.49 6.66
N ASP A 40 -7.96 7.63 7.28
CA ASP A 40 -6.61 7.49 6.71
C ASP A 40 -6.19 6.01 6.63
N GLU A 41 -6.82 5.14 7.42
CA GLU A 41 -6.36 3.77 7.67
C GLU A 41 -7.39 2.69 7.29
N VAL A 42 -8.17 2.93 6.23
CA VAL A 42 -8.96 1.87 5.58
C VAL A 42 -8.51 1.73 4.14
N VAL A 43 -7.74 0.67 3.87
CA VAL A 43 -7.51 0.14 2.53
C VAL A 43 -8.86 -0.24 1.94
N ARG A 44 -9.46 0.69 1.21
CA ARG A 44 -10.60 0.38 0.35
C ARG A 44 -10.08 -0.50 -0.77
N SER A 45 -10.35 -1.80 -0.69
CA SER A 45 -10.31 -2.66 -1.87
C SER A 45 -11.41 -2.19 -2.83
N GLN A 46 -11.09 -1.22 -3.69
CA GLN A 46 -12.02 -0.75 -4.71
C GLN A 46 -11.67 -1.42 -6.03
N LYS A 47 -12.52 -2.40 -6.37
CA LYS A 47 -12.82 -2.77 -7.76
C LYS A 47 -12.89 -1.51 -8.64
N GLY A 48 -12.36 -1.65 -9.85
CA GLY A 48 -12.14 -0.64 -10.86
C GLY A 48 -13.18 0.47 -11.05
N HIS A 49 -12.63 1.60 -11.51
CA HIS A 49 -13.23 2.69 -12.27
C HIS A 49 -14.31 3.56 -11.60
N LYS A 50 -13.84 4.65 -10.99
CA LYS A 50 -14.35 6.00 -11.30
C LYS A 50 -13.18 6.92 -11.62
N LEU A 51 -12.82 6.96 -12.91
CA LEU A 51 -12.12 8.08 -13.52
C LEU A 51 -13.08 9.27 -13.51
N SER A 52 -13.28 9.91 -12.37
CA SER A 52 -14.26 11.00 -12.27
C SER A 52 -13.68 12.27 -12.86
N ALA A 53 -13.73 12.34 -14.20
CA ALA A 53 -13.96 13.54 -15.02
C ALA A 53 -12.93 14.68 -14.92
N ASN A 54 -11.92 14.70 -15.81
CA ASN A 54 -11.19 15.93 -16.21
C ASN A 54 -10.30 15.67 -17.45
N PRO A 55 -10.36 16.44 -18.55
CA PRO A 55 -9.55 16.18 -19.75
C PRO A 55 -8.05 16.54 -19.66
N LYS A 56 -7.53 16.98 -18.49
CA LYS A 56 -6.14 17.42 -18.27
C LYS A 56 -5.52 16.95 -16.93
N TRP A 57 -5.85 15.75 -16.43
CA TRP A 57 -5.36 15.32 -15.11
C TRP A 57 -3.84 15.42 -14.96
N LYS A 58 -3.41 16.17 -13.95
CA LYS A 58 -2.03 16.45 -13.52
C LYS A 58 -2.02 16.50 -11.98
N GLY A 59 -2.01 15.32 -11.37
CA GLY A 59 -2.13 15.09 -9.93
C GLY A 59 -1.43 13.78 -9.54
N LYS A 60 -2.02 12.95 -8.68
CA LYS A 60 -1.52 11.59 -8.40
C LYS A 60 -2.38 10.56 -9.12
N TYR A 61 -1.78 9.51 -9.67
CA TYR A 61 -2.51 8.34 -10.17
C TYR A 61 -1.83 7.04 -9.76
N ASN A 62 -2.60 5.96 -9.75
CA ASN A 62 -2.09 4.61 -9.57
C ASN A 62 -2.17 3.85 -10.88
N ASN A 63 -1.08 3.15 -11.25
CA ASN A 63 -1.07 2.21 -12.34
C ASN A 63 -0.48 0.88 -11.86
N THR A 64 -1.31 -0.16 -11.84
CA THR A 64 -0.90 -1.53 -11.51
C THR A 64 -0.15 -1.62 -10.17
N GLY A 65 -0.65 -0.88 -9.17
CA GLY A 65 -0.07 -0.83 -7.82
C GLY A 65 1.05 0.19 -7.64
N TYR A 66 1.55 0.82 -8.72
CA TYR A 66 2.53 1.90 -8.61
C TYR A 66 1.85 3.26 -8.58
N ASN A 67 2.15 4.04 -7.54
CA ASN A 67 1.71 5.43 -7.46
C ASN A 67 2.68 6.35 -8.20
N TYR A 68 2.11 7.30 -8.94
CA TYR A 68 2.83 8.33 -9.69
C TYR A 68 2.31 9.70 -9.30
N ILE A 69 3.22 10.65 -9.17
CA ILE A 69 2.92 12.06 -8.87
C ILE A 69 3.31 12.93 -10.06
N TYR A 70 2.51 13.94 -10.34
CA TYR A 70 2.81 14.92 -11.38
C TYR A 70 3.85 15.91 -10.87
N ASN A 71 5.06 15.85 -11.42
CA ASN A 71 6.16 16.78 -11.17
C ASN A 71 6.98 16.92 -12.47
N PRO A 72 6.56 17.78 -13.41
CA PRO A 72 7.17 17.88 -14.74
C PRO A 72 8.59 18.44 -14.74
N GLU A 73 8.95 19.21 -13.71
CA GLU A 73 10.29 19.79 -13.54
C GLU A 73 11.29 18.79 -12.95
N HIS A 74 10.82 17.62 -12.51
CA HIS A 74 11.70 16.63 -11.93
C HIS A 74 12.63 16.02 -13.00
N PRO A 75 13.96 15.91 -12.77
CA PRO A 75 14.89 15.39 -13.78
C PRO A 75 14.55 13.97 -14.26
N ASN A 76 13.99 13.17 -13.36
CA ASN A 76 13.54 11.80 -13.63
C ASN A 76 12.04 11.69 -13.98
N ALA A 77 11.38 12.79 -14.32
CA ALA A 77 10.00 12.75 -14.79
C ALA A 77 9.90 12.07 -16.16
N SER A 78 8.82 11.31 -16.35
CA SER A 78 8.41 10.83 -17.67
C SER A 78 8.06 11.99 -18.61
N PRO A 79 7.99 11.77 -19.94
CA PRO A 79 7.59 12.81 -20.89
C PRO A 79 6.22 13.45 -20.60
N SER A 80 5.34 12.72 -19.91
CA SER A 80 4.03 13.21 -19.46
C SER A 80 4.10 14.05 -18.17
N GLY A 81 5.30 14.25 -17.61
CA GLY A 81 5.58 15.03 -16.40
C GLY A 81 5.34 14.30 -15.09
N TYR A 82 5.40 12.96 -15.09
CA TYR A 82 5.14 12.15 -13.90
C TYR A 82 6.36 11.38 -13.42
N ILE A 83 6.56 11.30 -12.11
CA ILE A 83 7.57 10.46 -11.45
C ILE A 83 6.89 9.45 -10.50
N SER A 84 7.51 8.30 -10.27
CA SER A 84 7.05 7.36 -9.24
C SER A 84 7.11 8.00 -7.86
N GLU A 85 6.02 7.89 -7.09
CA GLU A 85 5.97 8.37 -5.70
C GLU A 85 7.04 7.70 -4.83
N SER A 86 7.24 6.38 -4.99
CA SER A 86 8.27 5.64 -4.25
C SER A 86 9.67 6.20 -4.49
N ARG A 87 9.96 6.62 -5.73
CA ARG A 87 11.24 7.24 -6.09
C ARG A 87 11.39 8.61 -5.47
N PHE A 88 10.34 9.43 -5.53
CA PHE A 88 10.33 10.76 -4.93
C PHE A 88 10.57 10.69 -3.41
N VAL A 89 9.86 9.80 -2.69
CA VAL A 89 10.06 9.62 -1.24
C VAL A 89 11.48 9.11 -0.91
N ALA A 90 12.03 8.22 -1.75
CA ALA A 90 13.40 7.74 -1.58
C ALA A 90 14.45 8.84 -1.82
N GLU A 91 14.22 9.73 -2.79
CA GLU A 91 15.06 10.91 -3.05
C GLU A 91 15.05 11.90 -1.86
N GLU A 92 13.88 12.11 -1.25
CA GLU A 92 13.76 12.90 -0.01
C GLU A 92 14.52 12.27 1.17
N LEU A 93 14.57 10.94 1.25
CA LEU A 93 15.30 10.23 2.30
C LEU A 93 16.82 10.41 2.17
N VAL A 94 17.36 10.36 0.95
CA VAL A 94 18.81 10.49 0.70
C VAL A 94 19.28 11.93 0.44
N GLY A 95 18.34 12.87 0.27
CA GLY A 95 18.64 14.29 0.04
C GLY A 95 19.24 14.59 -1.34
N ARG A 96 19.05 13.70 -2.32
CA ARG A 96 19.51 13.90 -3.71
C ARG A 96 18.63 13.13 -4.70
N VAL A 97 18.69 13.55 -5.96
CA VAL A 97 18.08 12.80 -7.08
C VAL A 97 18.79 11.45 -7.23
N LEU A 98 18.01 10.39 -7.40
CA LEU A 98 18.52 9.05 -7.62
C LEU A 98 18.95 8.88 -9.07
N SER A 99 20.07 8.19 -9.30
CA SER A 99 20.53 7.85 -10.65
C SER A 99 19.66 6.76 -11.28
N ILE A 100 19.68 6.64 -12.61
CA ILE A 100 18.87 5.65 -13.33
C ILE A 100 19.15 4.20 -12.91
N ASP A 101 20.34 3.92 -12.38
CA ASP A 101 20.77 2.59 -11.91
C ASP A 101 20.39 2.30 -10.45
N GLU A 102 19.81 3.27 -9.75
CA GLU A 102 19.29 3.15 -8.40
C GLU A 102 17.78 2.85 -8.42
N PHE A 103 17.41 1.71 -7.85
CA PHE A 103 16.06 1.16 -7.81
C PHE A 103 15.54 1.20 -6.39
N VAL A 104 14.27 1.58 -6.25
CA VAL A 104 13.53 1.51 -4.98
C VAL A 104 12.86 0.14 -4.88
N HIS A 105 13.14 -0.54 -3.78
CA HIS A 105 12.55 -1.81 -3.39
C HIS A 105 11.54 -1.61 -2.26
N HIS A 106 10.34 -2.14 -2.40
CA HIS A 106 9.34 -2.22 -1.33
C HIS A 106 9.57 -3.49 -0.52
N ILE A 107 9.95 -3.35 0.75
CA ILE A 107 10.36 -4.47 1.62
C ILE A 107 9.20 -5.44 1.88
N ASP A 108 7.99 -4.92 2.08
CA ASP A 108 6.76 -5.70 2.28
C ASP A 108 6.13 -6.24 0.98
N MET A 109 6.75 -5.98 -0.18
CA MET A 109 6.25 -6.32 -1.50
C MET A 109 4.93 -5.61 -1.90
N ASP A 110 4.45 -4.64 -1.11
CA ASP A 110 3.33 -3.77 -1.45
C ASP A 110 3.83 -2.48 -2.10
N LYS A 111 3.62 -2.39 -3.41
CA LYS A 111 4.02 -1.25 -4.25
C LYS A 111 3.33 0.07 -3.88
N THR A 112 2.24 0.00 -3.11
CA THR A 112 1.49 1.17 -2.66
C THR A 112 1.98 1.71 -1.31
N ASN A 113 2.74 0.91 -0.54
CA ASN A 113 3.28 1.29 0.75
C ASN A 113 4.60 2.07 0.61
N ASN A 114 4.49 3.39 0.49
CA ASN A 114 5.63 4.30 0.31
C ASN A 114 6.14 4.92 1.63
N LEU A 115 5.95 4.25 2.77
CA LEU A 115 6.56 4.67 4.03
C LEU A 115 8.09 4.57 3.92
N LYS A 116 8.82 5.56 4.44
CA LYS A 116 10.30 5.65 4.31
C LYS A 116 11.01 4.36 4.77
N ASP A 117 10.57 3.79 5.90
CA ASP A 117 11.15 2.56 6.46
C ASP A 117 10.81 1.29 5.66
N ASN A 118 9.83 1.35 4.75
CA ASN A 118 9.48 0.26 3.85
C ASN A 118 10.24 0.32 2.50
N LEU A 119 10.97 1.41 2.25
CA LEU A 119 11.70 1.63 1.00
C LEU A 119 13.19 1.36 1.19
N TYR A 120 13.75 0.53 0.31
CA TYR A 120 15.18 0.26 0.26
C TYR A 120 15.74 0.64 -1.11
N ILE A 121 16.78 1.48 -1.13
CA ILE A 121 17.45 1.89 -2.36
C ILE A 121 18.57 0.90 -2.64
N SER A 122 18.60 0.36 -3.86
CA SER A 122 19.59 -0.63 -4.26
C SER A 122 19.98 -0.44 -5.73
N GLN A 123 21.18 -0.87 -6.09
CA GLN A 123 21.56 -0.94 -7.50
C GLN A 123 20.78 -2.05 -8.21
N GLN A 124 20.63 -1.94 -9.54
CA GLN A 124 19.88 -2.92 -10.34
C GLN A 124 20.27 -4.39 -10.06
N ARG A 125 21.57 -4.68 -9.93
CA ARG A 125 22.06 -6.04 -9.65
C ARG A 125 21.64 -6.51 -8.24
N ALA A 126 21.76 -5.64 -7.25
CA ALA A 126 21.34 -5.94 -5.89
C ALA A 126 19.82 -6.14 -5.80
N HIS A 127 19.04 -5.30 -6.48
CA HIS A 127 17.58 -5.43 -6.56
C HIS A 127 17.16 -6.82 -7.08
N LYS A 128 17.78 -7.30 -8.16
CA LYS A 128 17.54 -8.66 -8.69
C LYS A 128 17.87 -9.74 -7.65
N ASN A 129 18.96 -9.59 -6.91
CA ASN A 129 19.36 -10.54 -5.88
C ASN A 129 18.39 -10.57 -4.69
N ILE A 130 17.81 -9.43 -4.31
CA ILE A 130 16.79 -9.34 -3.27
C ILE A 130 15.55 -10.17 -3.67
N HIS A 131 15.00 -9.96 -4.87
CA HIS A 131 13.88 -10.77 -5.38
C HIS A 131 14.23 -12.27 -5.46
N ALA A 132 15.45 -12.59 -5.90
CA ALA A 132 15.91 -13.98 -5.91
C ALA A 132 15.99 -14.58 -4.49
N SER A 133 16.37 -13.79 -3.48
CA SER A 133 16.39 -14.22 -2.08
C SER A 133 14.99 -14.50 -1.53
N PHE A 134 14.01 -13.64 -1.85
CA PHE A 134 12.61 -13.85 -1.50
C PHE A 134 12.05 -15.14 -2.10
N ASN A 135 12.29 -15.37 -3.40
CA ASN A 135 11.85 -16.60 -4.07
C ASN A 135 12.45 -17.87 -3.47
N ARG A 136 13.73 -17.84 -3.04
CA ARG A 136 14.36 -18.96 -2.33
C ARG A 136 13.65 -19.22 -0.99
N LEU A 137 13.35 -18.16 -0.23
CA LEU A 137 12.59 -18.30 1.02
C LEU A 137 11.19 -18.88 0.78
N CYS A 138 10.45 -18.39 -0.21
CA CYS A 138 9.13 -18.94 -0.56
C CYS A 138 9.22 -20.43 -0.89
N LYS A 139 10.23 -20.85 -1.67
CA LYS A 139 10.46 -22.28 -1.95
C LYS A 139 10.67 -23.09 -0.68
N GLU A 140 11.48 -22.61 0.26
CA GLU A 140 11.70 -23.29 1.54
C GLU A 140 10.43 -23.39 2.38
N LEU A 141 9.64 -22.31 2.43
CA LEU A 141 8.35 -22.32 3.14
C LEU A 141 7.36 -23.31 2.51
N MET A 142 7.37 -23.45 1.19
CA MET A 142 6.57 -24.45 0.49
C MET A 142 7.01 -25.88 0.78
N ILE A 143 8.32 -26.14 0.78
CA ILE A 143 8.88 -27.47 1.14
C ILE A 143 8.46 -27.87 2.57
N ARG A 144 8.43 -26.89 3.49
CA ARG A 144 8.00 -27.09 4.87
C ARG A 144 6.48 -27.18 5.06
N GLY A 145 5.70 -26.97 4.00
CA GLY A 145 4.24 -26.97 4.05
C GLY A 145 3.62 -25.75 4.75
N ILE A 146 4.41 -24.70 5.04
CA ILE A 146 3.91 -23.46 5.63
C ILE A 146 3.18 -22.61 4.59
N VAL A 147 3.60 -22.70 3.33
CA VAL A 147 2.90 -22.07 2.20
C VAL A 147 2.49 -23.17 1.24
N THR A 148 1.23 -23.17 0.83
CA THR A 148 0.70 -24.16 -0.13
C THR A 148 0.05 -23.44 -1.30
N PHE A 149 0.01 -24.10 -2.46
CA PHE A 149 -0.72 -23.61 -3.64
C PHE A 149 -1.92 -24.50 -3.89
N ASN A 150 -3.11 -23.91 -3.84
CA ASN A 150 -4.36 -24.60 -4.14
C ASN A 150 -4.64 -24.47 -5.65
N LYS A 151 -4.71 -25.61 -6.33
CA LYS A 151 -4.95 -25.69 -7.77
C LYS A 151 -6.40 -25.38 -8.17
N GLU A 152 -7.36 -25.60 -7.28
CA GLU A 152 -8.77 -25.33 -7.53
C GLU A 152 -9.08 -23.83 -7.45
N SER A 153 -8.47 -23.14 -6.49
CA SER A 153 -8.63 -21.69 -6.31
C SER A 153 -7.54 -20.85 -6.97
N GLU A 154 -6.56 -21.49 -7.62
CA GLU A 154 -5.39 -20.86 -8.25
C GLU A 154 -4.68 -19.84 -7.33
N SER A 155 -4.57 -20.16 -6.04
CA SER A 155 -4.09 -19.23 -5.02
C SER A 155 -3.13 -19.86 -4.03
N TYR A 156 -2.28 -19.02 -3.44
CA TYR A 156 -1.41 -19.41 -2.33
C TYR A 156 -2.15 -19.25 -1.00
N GLY A 157 -1.87 -20.14 -0.06
CA GLY A 157 -2.35 -20.09 1.33
C GLY A 157 -1.25 -20.49 2.31
N CYS A 158 -1.50 -20.28 3.59
CA CYS A 158 -0.63 -20.69 4.70
C CYS A 158 -1.43 -21.37 5.80
#